data_AF-A0A944UI55-F1
#
_entry.id   AF-A0A944UI55-F1
#
_cell.length_a   1.000
_cell.length_b   1.000
_cell.length_c   1.000
_cell.angle_alpha   90.00
_cell.angle_beta   90.00
_cell.angle_gamma   90.00
#
_symmetry.space_group_name_H-M   'P 1'
#
loop_
_entity.id
_entity.type
_entity.pdbx_description
1 polymer ?
#
loop_
_entity_poly.entity_id
_entity_poly.type
_entity_poly.pdbx_seq_one_letter_code
_entity_poly.pdbx_strand_id
1 'polypeptide(L)'
;GMINFCEQTLNISTEDTIVIPGHGPVTNTATLGRYVTMLKTVRDRVALMIAEDKSMEEVVSAKPTADFDKDFGPESASLGFVNRVYTSLILESS
;
A
#
# COMPACT_ATOMS: atom_id res chain seq x y z
N GLY A 1 11.88 -6.50 1.54
CA GLY A 1 10.88 -5.57 0.97
C GLY A 1 10.08 -4.88 2.07
N MET A 2 9.47 -3.74 1.75
CA MET A 2 8.77 -2.84 2.69
C MET A 2 7.62 -3.52 3.47
N ILE A 3 6.95 -4.52 2.88
CA ILE A 3 5.90 -5.31 3.55
C ILE A 3 6.48 -6.16 4.68
N ASN A 4 7.59 -6.87 4.44
CA ASN A 4 8.25 -7.67 5.47
C ASN A 4 8.77 -6.77 6.61
N PHE A 5 9.16 -5.53 6.30
CA PHE A 5 9.52 -4.54 7.32
C PHE A 5 8.30 -4.10 8.16
N CYS A 6 7.16 -3.81 7.53
CA CYS A 6 5.92 -3.47 8.25
C CYS A 6 5.38 -4.64 9.08
N GLU A 7 5.45 -5.88 8.58
CA GLU A 7 5.01 -7.09 9.31
C GLU A 7 5.92 -7.35 10.52
N GLN A 8 7.25 -7.25 10.36
CA GLN A 8 8.16 -7.37 11.49
C GLN A 8 7.96 -6.26 12.52
N THR A 9 7.70 -5.03 12.07
CA THR A 9 7.41 -3.90 12.96
C THR A 9 6.12 -4.13 13.74
N LEU A 10 5.05 -4.59 13.11
CA LEU A 10 3.81 -4.97 13.78
C LEU A 10 4.02 -6.10 14.80
N ASN A 11 4.87 -7.07 14.49
CA ASN A 11 5.15 -8.20 15.37
C ASN A 11 5.94 -7.81 16.65
N ILE A 12 6.66 -6.69 16.63
CA ILE A 12 7.37 -6.13 17.79
C ILE A 12 6.64 -4.93 18.41
N SER A 13 5.50 -4.51 17.86
CA SER A 13 4.70 -3.39 18.34
C SER A 13 3.69 -3.87 19.40
N THR A 14 3.61 -3.18 20.53
CA THR A 14 2.53 -3.32 21.51
C THR A 14 1.38 -2.35 21.21
N GLU A 15 0.22 -2.53 21.85
CA GLU A 15 -0.98 -1.68 21.62
C GLU A 15 -0.72 -0.17 21.80
N ASP A 16 0.28 0.19 22.61
CA ASP A 16 0.74 1.57 22.85
C ASP A 16 1.67 2.16 21.77
N THR A 17 1.95 1.43 20.69
CA THR A 17 2.90 1.89 19.66
C THR A 17 2.29 3.02 18.83
N ILE A 18 2.88 4.21 18.96
CA ILE A 18 2.54 5.38 18.15
C ILE A 18 3.26 5.28 16.80
N VAL A 19 2.47 5.29 15.72
CA VAL A 19 2.95 5.17 14.35
C VAL A 19 2.95 6.55 13.71
N ILE A 20 4.12 7.06 13.35
CA ILE A 20 4.27 8.34 12.65
C ILE A 20 4.56 8.05 11.17
N PRO A 21 3.56 8.15 10.29
CA PRO A 21 3.77 7.97 8.85
C PRO A 21 4.52 9.17 8.25
N GLY A 22 5.27 8.94 7.16
CA GLY A 22 5.97 10.01 6.44
C GLY A 22 5.04 11.05 5.80
N HIS A 23 3.76 10.73 5.62
CA HIS A 23 2.68 11.65 5.25
C HIS A 23 1.40 11.26 6.02
N GLY A 24 0.79 12.22 6.70
CA GLY A 24 -0.47 12.03 7.44
C GLY A 24 -0.34 12.26 8.95
N PRO A 25 -1.48 12.30 9.68
CA PRO A 25 -1.48 12.50 11.11
C PRO A 25 -0.88 11.30 11.86
N VAL A 26 -0.34 11.57 13.05
CA VAL A 26 0.12 10.56 14.01
C VAL A 26 -1.02 9.56 14.26
N THR A 27 -0.72 8.26 14.18
CA THR A 27 -1.75 7.22 14.24
C THR A 27 -1.42 6.07 15.19
N ASN A 28 -2.39 5.20 15.44
CA ASN A 28 -2.30 4.07 16.35
C ASN A 28 -2.07 2.73 15.61
N THR A 29 -1.75 1.69 16.36
CA THR A 29 -1.55 0.31 15.87
C THR A 29 -2.73 -0.23 15.06
N ALA A 30 -3.97 0.06 15.46
CA ALA A 30 -5.17 -0.35 14.72
C ALA A 30 -5.22 0.26 13.30
N THR A 31 -4.87 1.54 13.19
CA THR A 31 -4.81 2.22 11.88
C THR A 31 -3.62 1.75 11.06
N LEU A 32 -2.49 1.43 11.69
CA LEU A 32 -1.37 0.76 11.00
C LEU A 32 -1.79 -0.62 10.48
N GLY A 33 -2.57 -1.41 11.22
CA GLY A 33 -3.11 -2.68 10.74
C GLY A 33 -4.02 -2.51 9.51
N ARG A 34 -4.88 -1.50 9.50
CA ARG A 34 -5.70 -1.15 8.32
C ARG A 34 -4.84 -0.66 7.16
N TYR A 35 -3.79 0.10 7.43
CA TYR A 35 -2.83 0.56 6.43
C TYR A 35 -2.08 -0.61 5.80
N VAL A 36 -1.59 -1.57 6.60
CA VAL A 36 -0.94 -2.78 6.09
C VAL A 36 -1.91 -3.63 5.28
N THR A 37 -3.17 -3.74 5.72
CA THR A 37 -4.23 -4.41 4.94
C THR A 37 -4.42 -3.74 3.58
N MET A 38 -4.46 -2.41 3.55
CA MET A 38 -4.53 -1.65 2.31
C MET A 38 -3.32 -1.90 1.40
N LEU A 39 -2.10 -1.84 1.94
CA LEU A 39 -0.87 -2.10 1.18
C LEU A 39 -0.87 -3.50 0.55
N LYS A 40 -1.22 -4.54 1.33
CA LYS A 40 -1.26 -5.93 0.84
C LYS A 40 -2.34 -6.09 -0.22
N THR A 41 -3.53 -5.57 0.02
CA THR A 41 -4.66 -5.64 -0.92
C THR A 41 -4.32 -4.96 -2.25
N VAL A 42 -3.77 -3.75 -2.20
CA VAL A 42 -3.39 -3.01 -3.42
C VAL A 42 -2.26 -3.73 -4.15
N ARG A 43 -1.23 -4.21 -3.43
CA ARG A 43 -0.14 -4.99 -4.06
C ARG A 43 -0.69 -6.21 -4.78
N ASP A 44 -1.55 -6.99 -4.13
CA ASP A 44 -2.05 -8.23 -4.71
C ASP A 44 -2.94 -7.96 -5.94
N ARG A 45 -3.74 -6.87 -5.91
CA ARG A 45 -4.50 -6.39 -7.09
C ARG A 45 -3.58 -5.99 -8.24
N VAL A 46 -2.54 -5.21 -7.95
CA VAL A 46 -1.56 -4.77 -8.96
C VAL A 46 -0.79 -5.96 -9.52
N ALA A 47 -0.38 -6.91 -8.68
CA ALA A 47 0.31 -8.12 -9.11
C ALA A 47 -0.57 -8.99 -10.02
N LEU A 48 -1.86 -9.12 -9.71
CA LEU A 48 -2.81 -9.83 -10.58
C LEU A 48 -2.96 -9.12 -11.93
N MET A 49 -3.06 -7.79 -11.94
CA MET A 49 -3.15 -7.03 -13.18
C MET A 49 -1.86 -7.11 -14.02
N ILE A 50 -0.67 -7.12 -13.38
CA ILE A 50 0.60 -7.37 -14.06
C ILE A 50 0.62 -8.76 -14.67
N ALA A 51 0.11 -9.77 -13.96
CA ALA A 51 -0.01 -11.14 -14.48
C ALA A 51 -1.02 -11.25 -15.65
N GLU A 52 -1.93 -10.29 -15.78
CA GLU A 52 -2.83 -10.12 -16.92
C GLU A 52 -2.21 -9.26 -18.05
N ASP A 53 -0.89 -9.01 -18.03
CA ASP A 53 -0.15 -8.17 -18.99
C ASP A 53 -0.66 -6.71 -19.07
N LYS A 54 -1.34 -6.21 -18.03
CA LYS A 54 -1.80 -4.82 -17.99
C LYS A 54 -0.65 -3.85 -17.76
N SER A 55 -0.69 -2.74 -18.48
CA SER A 55 0.25 -1.63 -18.34
C SER A 55 0.00 -0.81 -17.07
N MET A 56 1.01 -0.02 -16.67
CA MET A 56 0.92 0.90 -15.53
C MET A 56 -0.30 1.85 -15.63
N GLU A 57 -0.58 2.37 -16.82
CA GLU A 57 -1.71 3.28 -17.04
C GLU A 57 -3.06 2.57 -16.84
N GLU A 58 -3.19 1.33 -17.29
CA GLU A 58 -4.38 0.51 -17.06
C GLU A 58 -4.58 0.19 -15.58
N VAL A 59 -3.49 -0.11 -14.87
CA VAL A 59 -3.51 -0.36 -13.43
C VAL A 59 -3.94 0.89 -12.65
N VAL A 60 -3.42 2.07 -13.00
CA VAL A 60 -3.84 3.34 -12.37
C VAL A 60 -5.30 3.63 -12.68
N SER A 61 -5.73 3.42 -13.93
CA SER A 61 -7.12 3.61 -14.35
C SER A 61 -8.10 2.68 -13.65
N ALA A 62 -7.66 1.47 -13.28
CA ALA A 62 -8.44 0.51 -12.50
C ALA A 62 -8.66 0.95 -11.03
N LYS A 63 -7.99 2.02 -10.57
CA LYS A 63 -8.14 2.61 -9.22
C LYS A 63 -8.10 1.55 -8.10
N PRO A 64 -6.99 0.81 -7.94
CA PRO A 64 -6.90 -0.31 -7.02
C PRO A 64 -7.03 0.09 -5.55
N THR A 65 -6.92 1.39 -5.22
CA THR A 65 -7.07 1.95 -3.87
C THR A 65 -8.48 2.43 -3.55
N ALA A 66 -9.43 2.40 -4.48
CA ALA A 66 -10.73 3.08 -4.36
C ALA A 66 -11.50 2.75 -3.06
N ASP A 67 -11.42 1.50 -2.59
CA ASP A 67 -12.07 1.06 -1.34
C ASP A 67 -11.50 1.72 -0.08
N PHE A 68 -10.27 2.21 -0.18
CA PHE A 68 -9.50 2.81 0.90
C PHE A 68 -9.47 4.34 0.83
N ASP A 69 -9.97 4.93 -0.26
CA ASP A 69 -9.98 6.39 -0.48
C ASP A 69 -10.76 7.13 0.62
N LYS A 70 -11.78 6.50 1.20
CA LYS A 70 -12.56 7.05 2.32
C LYS A 70 -11.74 7.19 3.62
N ASP A 71 -10.78 6.30 3.82
CA ASP A 71 -10.01 6.20 5.06
C ASP A 71 -8.64 6.88 4.96
N PHE A 72 -7.99 6.79 3.80
CA PHE A 72 -6.63 7.27 3.59
C PHE A 72 -6.54 8.42 2.59
N GLY A 73 -7.66 8.83 1.99
CA GLY A 73 -7.72 9.82 0.93
C GLY A 73 -7.48 9.21 -0.44
N PRO A 74 -7.82 9.95 -1.51
CA PRO A 74 -7.68 9.46 -2.88
C PRO A 74 -6.21 9.25 -3.25
N GLU A 75 -5.96 8.31 -4.17
CA GLU A 75 -4.60 8.03 -4.69
C GLU A 75 -3.89 9.28 -5.23
N SER A 76 -4.64 10.24 -5.78
CA SER A 76 -4.10 11.53 -6.25
C SER A 76 -3.46 12.39 -5.15
N ALA A 77 -3.82 12.15 -3.89
CA ALA A 77 -3.16 12.76 -2.73
C ALA A 77 -1.87 12.00 -2.33
N SER A 78 -1.72 10.75 -2.79
CA SER A 78 -0.47 10.01 -2.70
C SER A 78 0.45 10.44 -3.84
N LEU A 79 1.74 10.60 -3.58
CA LEU A 79 2.75 10.95 -4.60
C LEU A 79 3.07 9.74 -5.51
N GLY A 80 2.05 9.21 -6.18
CA GLY A 80 2.12 8.06 -7.09
C GLY A 80 2.33 6.73 -6.37
N PHE A 81 1.47 6.41 -5.40
CA PHE A 81 1.57 5.16 -4.66
C PHE A 81 1.42 3.94 -5.57
N VAL A 82 0.42 3.94 -6.45
CA VAL A 82 0.15 2.80 -7.34
C VAL A 82 1.30 2.57 -8.32
N ASN A 83 1.88 3.66 -8.86
CA ASN A 83 3.08 3.57 -9.72
C ASN A 83 4.26 2.93 -8.99
N ARG A 84 4.51 3.28 -7.72
CA ARG A 84 5.62 2.70 -6.95
C ARG A 84 5.40 1.21 -6.70
N VAL A 85 4.16 0.81 -6.39
CA VAL A 85 3.80 -0.61 -6.20
C VAL A 85 4.01 -1.39 -7.50
N TYR A 86 3.53 -0.86 -8.63
CA TYR A 86 3.70 -1.48 -9.95
C TYR A 86 5.17 -1.65 -10.32
N THR A 87 5.95 -0.57 -10.25
CA THR A 87 7.39 -0.61 -10.57
C THR A 87 8.17 -1.54 -9.65
N SER A 88 7.85 -1.56 -8.34
CA SER A 88 8.49 -2.48 -7.40
C SER A 88 8.22 -3.94 -7.77
N LEU A 89 7.00 -4.28 -8.17
CA LEU A 89 6.65 -5.66 -8.53
C LEU A 89 7.35 -6.10 -9.81
N ILE A 90 7.40 -5.25 -10.84
CA ILE A 90 8.11 -5.53 -12.09
C ILE A 90 9.62 -5.73 -11.86
N LEU A 91 10.22 -4.93 -10.95
CA LEU A 91 11.64 -5.06 -10.60
C LEU A 91 11.92 -6.32 -9.77
N GLU A 92 10.98 -6.80 -8.94
CA GLU A 92 11.13 -8.05 -8.18
C GLU A 92 10.93 -9.31 -9.03
N SER A 93 10.24 -9.21 -10.17
CA SER A 93 10.03 -10.31 -11.11
C SER A 93 11.04 -10.36 -12.28
N SER A 94 12.00 -9.44 -12.33
CA SER A 94 13.12 -9.41 -13.30
C SER A 94 14.39 -10.04 -12.73
#